data_AF-A0A1C0AZH8-F1
#
_entry.id   AF-A0A1C0AZH8-F1
#
_cell.length_a   1.000
_cell.length_b   1.000
_cell.length_c   1.000
_cell.angle_alpha   90.00
_cell.angle_beta   90.00
_cell.angle_gamma   90.00
#
_symmetry.space_group_name_H-M   'P 1'
#
loop_
_entity.id
_entity.type
_entity.pdbx_description
1 polymer ?
#
loop_
_entity_poly.entity_id
_entity_poly.type
_entity_poly.pdbx_seq_one_letter_code
_entity_poly.pdbx_strand_id
1 'polypeptide(L)'
;MHPLKRSSILVVNSVETALDEILKFYPSHYTRVIKNSEKSEFQILDAQNALKEAYIATNETKYIFLCGSTFRTEAQNSLLKVLEEPPLNIVFILLVESKSSILPTIHSRLLYKNLKTTHIENDLDLNIKHLDLKTLYNFIKENQRISKEDAIKLVSKILLKINEDKVSLGKKELDNFNKSISLLELNSRPINVLTHLLLSILEKDQK
;
A
#
# COMPACT_ATOMS: atom_id res chain seq x y z
N MET A 1 3.63 -12.18 8.97
CA MET A 1 2.25 -12.42 8.51
C MET A 1 1.96 -13.91 8.67
N HIS A 2 0.73 -14.35 8.96
CA HIS A 2 0.40 -15.79 9.04
C HIS A 2 -0.34 -16.24 7.77
N PRO A 3 -0.24 -17.53 7.38
CA PRO A 3 -1.00 -18.07 6.26
C PRO A 3 -2.50 -17.78 6.38
N LEU A 4 -3.08 -17.27 5.30
CA LEU A 4 -4.51 -16.94 5.27
C LEU A 4 -5.34 -18.22 5.30
N LYS A 5 -6.50 -18.18 5.97
CA LYS A 5 -7.41 -19.34 6.03
C LYS A 5 -8.52 -19.27 4.98
N ARG A 6 -8.68 -18.13 4.31
CA ARG A 6 -9.76 -17.84 3.36
C ARG A 6 -9.21 -17.09 2.16
N SER A 7 -9.81 -17.34 1.00
CA SER A 7 -9.44 -16.65 -0.23
C SER A 7 -9.58 -15.14 -0.08
N SER A 8 -8.55 -14.40 -0.50
CA SER A 8 -8.43 -12.97 -0.21
C SER A 8 -7.78 -12.19 -1.36
N ILE A 9 -8.12 -10.92 -1.46
CA ILE A 9 -7.47 -9.93 -2.31
C ILE A 9 -6.51 -9.11 -1.44
N LEU A 10 -5.24 -9.08 -1.83
CA LEU A 10 -4.19 -8.29 -1.22
C LEU A 10 -3.82 -7.14 -2.16
N VAL A 11 -4.04 -5.90 -1.72
CA VAL A 11 -3.61 -4.72 -2.47
C VAL A 11 -2.24 -4.30 -1.97
N VAL A 12 -1.25 -4.23 -2.86
CA VAL A 12 0.17 -4.01 -2.54
C VAL A 12 0.75 -2.86 -3.37
N ASN A 13 1.93 -2.35 -3.00
CA ASN A 13 2.61 -1.30 -3.78
C ASN A 13 3.26 -1.84 -5.05
N SER A 14 3.90 -3.01 -4.96
CA SER A 14 4.49 -3.76 -6.06
C SER A 14 4.16 -5.24 -5.84
N VAL A 15 3.66 -5.91 -6.88
CA VAL A 15 3.32 -7.33 -6.80
C VAL A 15 4.56 -8.18 -6.53
N GLU A 16 5.66 -7.89 -7.21
CA GLU A 16 6.91 -8.65 -7.12
C GLU A 16 7.49 -8.59 -5.71
N THR A 17 7.66 -7.38 -5.16
CA THR A 17 8.25 -7.18 -3.84
C THR A 17 7.40 -7.83 -2.75
N ALA A 18 6.09 -7.59 -2.80
CA ALA A 18 5.17 -8.14 -1.80
C ALA A 18 5.08 -9.67 -1.90
N LEU A 19 5.13 -10.25 -3.10
CA LEU A 19 5.13 -11.69 -3.27
C LEU A 19 6.33 -12.33 -2.58
N ASP A 20 7.54 -11.80 -2.80
CA ASP A 20 8.77 -12.34 -2.19
C ASP A 20 8.76 -12.25 -0.66
N GLU A 21 8.17 -11.20 -0.10
CA GLU A 21 8.00 -11.07 1.35
C GLU A 21 6.95 -12.03 1.91
N ILE A 22 5.81 -12.13 1.23
CA ILE A 22 4.67 -12.92 1.70
C ILE A 22 5.01 -14.41 1.62
N LEU A 23 5.65 -14.87 0.55
CA LEU A 23 5.99 -16.30 0.34
C LEU A 23 6.84 -16.88 1.46
N LYS A 24 7.66 -16.07 2.16
CA LYS A 24 8.47 -16.52 3.32
C LYS A 24 7.62 -17.08 4.46
N PHE A 25 6.35 -16.70 4.52
CA PHE A 25 5.42 -17.15 5.56
C PHE A 25 4.57 -18.37 5.15
N TYR A 26 4.72 -18.87 3.93
CA TYR A 26 3.90 -19.96 3.38
C TYR A 26 4.73 -21.22 3.12
N PRO A 27 4.14 -22.42 3.26
CA PRO A 27 4.83 -23.67 2.99
C PRO A 27 5.12 -23.82 1.49
N SER A 28 6.39 -23.93 1.12
CA SER A 28 6.84 -24.00 -0.28
C SER A 28 6.19 -25.14 -1.08
N HIS A 29 6.03 -26.32 -0.46
CA HIS A 29 5.47 -27.50 -1.12
C HIS A 29 4.00 -27.34 -1.52
N TYR A 30 3.22 -26.62 -0.70
CA TYR A 30 1.78 -26.38 -0.89
C TYR A 30 1.46 -25.00 -1.44
N THR A 31 2.46 -24.25 -1.88
CA THR A 31 2.27 -22.92 -2.46
C THR A 31 2.55 -22.96 -3.96
N ARG A 32 1.64 -22.36 -4.74
CA ARG A 32 1.75 -22.21 -6.18
C ARG A 32 1.56 -20.76 -6.55
N VAL A 33 2.47 -20.25 -7.37
CA VAL A 33 2.44 -18.88 -7.87
C VAL A 33 2.13 -18.92 -9.35
N ILE A 34 1.10 -18.18 -9.74
CA ILE A 34 0.65 -18.08 -11.12
C ILE A 34 0.75 -16.61 -11.49
N LYS A 35 1.71 -16.34 -12.37
CA LYS A 35 2.00 -15.03 -12.91
C LYS A 35 2.33 -15.19 -14.39
N ASN A 36 2.02 -14.16 -15.16
CA ASN A 36 2.42 -14.13 -16.55
C ASN A 36 3.93 -13.86 -16.64
N SER A 37 4.64 -14.64 -17.48
CA SER A 37 6.10 -14.55 -17.60
C SER A 37 6.56 -13.42 -18.51
N GLU A 38 5.72 -12.95 -19.42
CA GLU A 38 6.09 -12.01 -20.49
C GLU A 38 5.54 -10.61 -20.25
N LYS A 39 4.40 -10.51 -19.57
CA LYS A 39 3.67 -9.26 -19.33
C LYS A 39 3.31 -9.13 -17.87
N SER A 40 3.17 -7.91 -17.37
CA SER A 40 2.64 -7.66 -16.02
C SER A 40 1.13 -7.89 -15.91
N GLU A 41 0.45 -8.24 -17.00
CA GLU A 41 -0.99 -8.44 -17.06
C GLU A 41 -1.38 -9.91 -16.90
N PHE A 42 -2.34 -10.19 -16.01
CA PHE A 42 -2.90 -11.52 -15.78
C PHE A 42 -3.96 -11.84 -16.84
N GLN A 43 -3.70 -12.87 -17.66
CA GLN A 43 -4.49 -13.22 -18.84
C GLN A 43 -5.34 -14.47 -18.63
N ILE A 44 -6.17 -14.77 -19.62
CA ILE A 44 -7.07 -15.93 -19.58
C ILE A 44 -6.31 -17.26 -19.46
N LEU A 45 -5.12 -17.37 -20.06
CA LEU A 45 -4.29 -18.56 -19.98
C LEU A 45 -3.79 -18.79 -18.53
N ASP A 46 -3.43 -17.71 -17.84
CA ASP A 46 -3.01 -17.75 -16.45
C ASP A 46 -4.16 -18.22 -15.54
N ALA A 47 -5.38 -17.71 -15.79
CA ALA A 47 -6.58 -18.16 -15.10
C ALA A 47 -6.87 -19.65 -15.33
N GLN A 48 -6.71 -20.14 -16.56
CA GLN A 48 -6.88 -21.56 -16.87
C GLN A 48 -5.85 -22.44 -16.17
N ASN A 49 -4.60 -21.99 -16.07
CA ASN A 49 -3.56 -22.69 -15.31
C ASN A 49 -3.90 -22.73 -13.82
N ALA A 50 -4.45 -21.65 -13.27
CA ALA A 50 -4.92 -21.60 -11.89
C ALA A 50 -6.06 -22.57 -11.61
N LEU A 51 -7.02 -22.65 -12.54
CA LEU A 51 -8.11 -23.61 -12.44
C LEU A 51 -7.56 -25.05 -12.45
N LYS A 52 -6.68 -25.38 -13.40
CA LYS A 52 -6.07 -26.72 -13.47
C LYS A 52 -5.37 -27.09 -12.16
N GLU A 53 -4.56 -26.18 -11.61
CA GLU A 53 -3.84 -26.41 -10.36
C GLU A 53 -4.77 -26.56 -9.14
N ALA A 54 -5.87 -25.79 -9.11
CA ALA A 54 -6.87 -25.85 -8.04
C ALA A 54 -7.61 -27.19 -8.00
N TYR A 55 -7.86 -27.82 -9.15
CA TYR A 55 -8.53 -29.12 -9.21
C TYR A 55 -7.60 -30.31 -8.94
N ILE A 56 -6.29 -30.09 -8.81
CA ILE A 56 -5.37 -31.14 -8.36
C ILE A 56 -5.56 -31.33 -6.86
N ALA A 57 -6.13 -32.48 -6.49
CA ALA A 57 -6.42 -32.85 -5.10
C ALA A 57 -5.17 -32.77 -4.21
N THR A 58 -5.38 -32.37 -2.97
CA THR A 58 -4.33 -32.19 -1.96
C THR A 58 -4.86 -32.53 -0.58
N ASN A 59 -4.03 -33.19 0.22
CA ASN A 59 -4.38 -33.57 1.59
C ASN A 59 -4.23 -32.39 2.57
N GLU A 60 -3.40 -31.40 2.22
CA GLU A 60 -3.21 -30.18 2.99
C GLU A 60 -3.67 -28.94 2.23
N THR A 61 -3.83 -27.83 2.95
CA THR A 61 -4.20 -26.54 2.37
C THR A 61 -3.19 -26.08 1.33
N LYS A 62 -3.60 -26.02 0.06
CA LYS A 62 -2.82 -25.48 -1.04
C LYS A 62 -3.18 -24.01 -1.26
N TYR A 63 -2.14 -23.19 -1.35
CA TYR A 63 -2.22 -21.76 -1.57
C TYR A 63 -1.91 -21.45 -3.03
N ILE A 64 -2.85 -20.81 -3.72
CA ILE A 64 -2.68 -20.41 -5.13
C ILE A 64 -2.65 -18.90 -5.18
N PHE A 65 -1.46 -18.37 -5.43
CA PHE A 65 -1.20 -16.96 -5.62
C PHE A 65 -1.44 -16.58 -7.08
N LEU A 66 -2.35 -15.64 -7.30
CA LEU A 66 -2.65 -15.06 -8.61
C LEU A 66 -2.05 -13.65 -8.64
N CYS A 67 -1.04 -13.46 -9.48
CA CYS A 67 -0.21 -12.25 -9.48
C CYS A 67 -0.24 -11.55 -10.83
N GLY A 68 -0.61 -10.26 -10.82
CA GLY A 68 -0.54 -9.38 -11.98
C GLY A 68 -0.80 -7.93 -11.56
N SER A 69 -0.20 -6.97 -12.25
CA SER A 69 -0.48 -5.54 -12.04
C SER A 69 -1.89 -5.18 -12.50
N THR A 70 -2.34 -5.79 -13.59
CA THR A 70 -3.72 -5.72 -14.11
C THR A 70 -4.27 -7.11 -14.40
N PHE A 71 -5.59 -7.26 -14.33
CA PHE A 71 -6.27 -8.53 -14.63
C PHE A 71 -7.26 -8.31 -15.77
N ARG A 72 -7.13 -9.09 -16.86
CA ARG A 72 -8.08 -9.05 -17.99
C ARG A 72 -9.47 -9.47 -17.55
N THR A 73 -10.50 -8.79 -18.06
CA THR A 73 -11.90 -9.08 -17.73
C THR A 73 -12.27 -10.54 -18.01
N GLU A 74 -11.79 -11.12 -19.12
CA GLU A 74 -12.06 -12.53 -19.45
C GLU A 74 -11.43 -13.48 -18.43
N ALA A 75 -10.20 -13.19 -18.00
CA ALA A 75 -9.49 -13.97 -16.98
C ALA A 75 -10.24 -13.95 -15.65
N GLN A 76 -10.68 -12.77 -15.22
CA GLN A 76 -11.44 -12.58 -14.00
C GLN A 76 -12.77 -13.33 -14.03
N ASN A 77 -13.52 -13.22 -15.13
CA ASN A 77 -14.80 -13.90 -15.28
C ASN A 77 -14.66 -15.43 -15.22
N SER A 78 -13.58 -15.98 -15.79
CA SER A 78 -13.31 -17.42 -15.73
C SER A 78 -13.03 -17.93 -14.31
N LEU A 79 -12.52 -17.07 -13.43
CA LEU A 79 -12.21 -17.40 -12.03
C LEU A 79 -13.43 -17.26 -11.10
N LEU A 80 -14.51 -16.58 -11.51
CA LEU A 80 -15.65 -16.30 -10.64
C LEU A 80 -16.20 -17.56 -9.95
N LYS A 81 -16.40 -18.64 -10.72
CA LYS A 81 -16.97 -19.89 -10.20
C LYS A 81 -16.08 -20.53 -9.14
N VAL A 82 -14.77 -20.59 -9.37
CA VAL A 82 -13.83 -21.23 -8.43
C VAL A 82 -13.53 -20.37 -7.20
N LEU A 83 -13.67 -19.04 -7.32
CA LEU A 83 -13.50 -18.14 -6.19
C LEU A 83 -14.73 -18.15 -5.27
N GLU A 84 -15.92 -18.41 -5.80
CA GLU A 84 -17.17 -18.54 -5.03
C GLU A 84 -17.24 -19.87 -4.28
N GLU A 85 -16.92 -20.96 -4.97
CA GLU A 85 -16.90 -22.32 -4.41
C GLU A 85 -15.54 -22.97 -4.68
N PRO A 86 -14.50 -22.63 -3.89
CA PRO A 86 -13.18 -23.21 -4.08
C PRO A 86 -13.18 -24.73 -3.78
N PRO A 87 -12.37 -25.51 -4.50
CA PRO A 87 -12.17 -26.92 -4.18
C PRO A 87 -11.63 -27.10 -2.75
N LEU A 88 -11.83 -28.31 -2.21
CA LEU A 88 -11.44 -28.63 -0.84
C LEU A 88 -9.94 -28.38 -0.63
N ASN A 89 -9.59 -27.75 0.48
CA ASN A 89 -8.23 -27.35 0.84
C ASN A 89 -7.57 -26.32 -0.10
N ILE A 90 -8.32 -25.60 -0.95
CA ILE A 90 -7.74 -24.55 -1.81
C ILE A 90 -8.01 -23.16 -1.24
N VAL A 91 -6.96 -22.33 -1.16
CA VAL A 91 -7.05 -20.91 -0.80
C VAL A 91 -6.43 -20.05 -1.89
N PHE A 92 -7.25 -19.18 -2.50
CA PHE A 92 -6.80 -18.25 -3.53
C PHE A 92 -6.36 -16.92 -2.92
N ILE A 93 -5.19 -16.44 -3.33
CA ILE A 93 -4.64 -15.17 -2.86
C ILE A 93 -4.33 -14.32 -4.09
N LEU A 94 -5.11 -13.27 -4.30
CA LEU A 94 -4.94 -12.35 -5.43
C LEU A 94 -4.06 -11.19 -4.98
N LEU A 95 -2.92 -10.97 -5.65
CA LEU A 95 -2.07 -9.80 -5.42
C LEU A 95 -2.28 -8.81 -6.55
N VAL A 96 -2.68 -7.59 -6.19
CA VAL A 96 -2.95 -6.51 -7.14
C VAL A 96 -2.38 -5.18 -6.67
N GLU A 97 -1.98 -4.31 -7.59
CA GLU A 97 -1.49 -2.97 -7.25
C GLU A 97 -2.61 -1.96 -7.08
N SER A 98 -3.77 -2.20 -7.70
CA SER A 98 -4.91 -1.29 -7.58
C SER A 98 -6.20 -2.05 -7.37
N LYS A 99 -7.07 -1.53 -6.50
CA LYS A 99 -8.42 -2.05 -6.30
C LYS A 99 -9.25 -2.02 -7.59
N SER A 100 -9.02 -1.01 -8.45
CA SER A 100 -9.73 -0.85 -9.72
C SER A 100 -9.38 -1.92 -10.76
N SER A 101 -8.30 -2.68 -10.56
CA SER A 101 -7.91 -3.76 -11.47
C SER A 101 -8.81 -5.00 -11.35
N ILE A 102 -9.60 -5.10 -10.28
CA ILE A 102 -10.48 -6.24 -10.00
C ILE A 102 -11.95 -5.85 -10.16
N LEU A 103 -12.72 -6.72 -10.83
CA LEU A 103 -14.14 -6.55 -11.07
C LEU A 103 -14.95 -6.50 -9.76
N PRO A 104 -16.00 -5.66 -9.67
CA PRO A 104 -16.87 -5.57 -8.50
C PRO A 104 -17.45 -6.93 -8.05
N THR A 105 -17.69 -7.84 -8.99
CA THR A 105 -18.22 -9.19 -8.74
C THR A 105 -17.25 -10.09 -7.98
N ILE A 106 -15.94 -9.86 -8.10
CA ILE A 106 -14.92 -10.57 -7.32
C ILE A 106 -14.76 -9.91 -5.94
N HIS A 107 -14.82 -8.57 -5.86
CA HIS A 107 -14.78 -7.84 -4.58
C HIS A 107 -15.89 -8.28 -3.62
N SER A 108 -17.08 -8.65 -4.13
CA SER A 108 -18.18 -9.10 -3.29
C SER A 108 -17.99 -10.49 -2.68
N ARG A 109 -17.08 -11.30 -3.24
CA ARG A 109 -16.90 -12.72 -2.89
C ARG A 109 -15.66 -12.99 -2.04
N LEU A 110 -14.66 -12.11 -2.11
CA LEU A 110 -13.37 -12.30 -1.44
C LEU A 110 -13.16 -11.31 -0.30
N LEU A 111 -12.41 -11.73 0.70
CA LEU A 111 -11.94 -10.83 1.75
C LEU A 111 -10.91 -9.87 1.18
N TYR A 112 -11.08 -8.59 1.50
CA TYR A 112 -10.18 -7.54 1.04
C TYR A 112 -9.21 -7.14 2.15
N LYS A 113 -7.91 -7.09 1.84
CA LYS A 113 -6.88 -6.54 2.71
C LYS A 113 -6.00 -5.55 1.95
N ASN A 114 -5.94 -4.32 2.43
CA ASN A 114 -5.00 -3.34 1.92
C ASN A 114 -3.67 -3.50 2.66
N LEU A 115 -2.64 -3.93 1.94
CA LEU A 115 -1.28 -4.08 2.42
C LEU A 115 -0.37 -3.00 1.82
N LYS A 116 -0.92 -1.97 1.17
CA LYS A 116 -0.12 -0.85 0.71
C LYS A 116 0.50 -0.18 1.92
N THR A 117 1.81 -0.29 2.02
CA THR A 117 2.60 0.51 2.93
C THR A 117 3.03 1.74 2.13
N THR A 118 2.68 2.92 2.60
CA THR A 118 3.43 4.10 2.17
C THR A 118 4.80 3.91 2.81
N HIS A 119 5.76 3.33 2.08
CA HIS A 119 7.17 3.44 2.43
C HIS A 119 7.54 4.91 2.27
N ILE A 120 7.16 5.67 3.27
CA ILE A 120 7.70 6.98 3.49
C ILE A 120 9.09 6.71 4.02
N GLU A 121 10.09 6.83 3.16
CA GLU A 121 11.47 6.85 3.62
C GLU A 121 11.60 7.93 4.69
N ASN A 122 11.95 7.53 5.92
CA ASN A 122 12.19 8.44 7.05
C ASN A 122 13.48 9.25 6.92
N ASP A 123 14.07 9.29 5.72
CA ASP A 123 15.17 10.18 5.38
C ASP A 123 14.63 11.60 5.19
N LEU A 124 14.27 12.20 6.33
CA LEU A 124 14.06 13.62 6.49
C LEU A 124 15.29 14.13 7.26
N ASP A 125 16.11 14.91 6.58
CA ASP A 125 17.22 15.65 7.20
C ASP A 125 16.69 16.90 7.93
N LEU A 126 15.70 16.69 8.80
CA LEU A 126 15.12 17.70 9.66
C LEU A 126 14.98 17.11 11.06
N ASN A 127 15.71 17.70 12.01
CA ASN A 127 15.61 17.35 13.42
C ASN A 127 14.50 18.18 14.06
N ILE A 128 13.38 17.54 14.42
CA ILE A 128 12.21 18.27 14.90
C ILE A 128 12.44 18.83 16.32
N LYS A 129 13.25 18.16 17.16
CA LYS A 129 13.55 18.59 18.55
C LYS A 129 14.45 19.82 18.65
N HIS A 130 15.18 20.10 17.60
CA HIS A 130 16.12 21.22 17.54
C HIS A 130 15.80 22.12 16.35
N LEU A 131 14.53 22.13 15.95
CA LEU A 131 14.05 22.99 14.90
C LEU A 131 14.23 24.45 15.35
N ASP A 132 14.92 25.24 14.54
CA ASP A 132 15.08 26.67 14.74
C ASP A 132 14.63 27.42 13.47
N LEU A 133 14.52 28.75 13.56
CA LEU A 133 14.10 29.56 12.41
C LEU A 133 15.05 29.44 11.21
N LYS A 134 16.35 29.22 11.46
CA LYS A 134 17.38 29.16 10.41
C LYS A 134 17.27 27.85 9.61
N THR A 135 17.16 26.74 10.31
CA THR A 135 16.96 25.39 9.75
C THR A 135 15.62 25.31 9.03
N LEU A 136 14.54 25.82 9.63
CA LEU A 136 13.22 25.91 8.97
C LEU A 136 13.30 26.73 7.68
N TYR A 137 13.93 27.91 7.72
CA TYR A 137 14.09 28.75 6.53
C TYR A 137 14.86 28.04 5.41
N ASN A 138 15.99 27.40 5.75
CA ASN A 138 16.79 26.65 4.77
C ASN A 138 16.00 25.48 4.17
N PHE A 139 15.31 24.72 5.01
CA PHE A 139 14.49 23.59 4.59
C PHE A 139 13.36 24.02 3.63
N ILE A 140 12.66 25.10 3.94
CA ILE A 140 11.64 25.68 3.06
C ILE A 140 12.27 26.20 1.77
N LYS A 141 13.45 26.85 1.84
CA LYS A 141 14.17 27.36 0.67
C LYS A 141 14.56 26.26 -0.32
N GLU A 142 15.02 25.11 0.18
CA GLU A 142 15.36 23.95 -0.64
C GLU A 142 14.11 23.33 -1.31
N ASN A 143 12.95 23.42 -0.67
CA ASN A 143 11.70 22.84 -1.12
C ASN A 143 10.77 23.83 -1.88
N GLN A 144 11.28 24.98 -2.35
CA GLN A 144 10.46 26.02 -3.00
C GLN A 144 9.64 25.57 -4.22
N ARG A 145 10.14 24.56 -4.95
CA ARG A 145 9.52 24.04 -6.18
C ARG A 145 8.85 22.67 -6.00
N ILE A 146 8.56 22.29 -4.75
CA ILE A 146 7.97 21.00 -4.45
C ILE A 146 6.60 20.84 -5.12
N SER A 147 6.35 19.66 -5.68
CA SER A 147 5.06 19.31 -6.28
C SER A 147 4.00 19.13 -5.19
N LYS A 148 2.72 19.16 -5.58
CA LYS A 148 1.61 18.85 -4.65
C LYS A 148 1.75 17.45 -4.06
N GLU A 149 2.04 16.45 -4.91
CA GLU A 149 2.15 15.05 -4.49
C GLU A 149 3.31 14.86 -3.51
N ASP A 150 4.45 15.49 -3.79
CA ASP A 150 5.63 15.39 -2.92
C ASP A 150 5.45 16.17 -1.62
N ALA A 151 4.70 17.27 -1.62
CA ALA A 151 4.36 17.99 -0.40
C ALA A 151 3.44 17.16 0.52
N ILE A 152 2.46 16.43 -0.02
CA ILE A 152 1.61 15.52 0.77
C ILE A 152 2.47 14.41 1.40
N LYS A 153 3.40 13.84 0.61
CA LYS A 153 4.38 12.88 1.13
C LYS A 153 5.23 13.52 2.23
N LEU A 154 5.69 14.76 2.04
CA LEU A 154 6.52 15.50 3.00
C LEU A 154 5.80 15.72 4.33
N VAL A 155 4.53 16.15 4.32
CA VAL A 155 3.71 16.27 5.53
C VAL A 155 3.63 14.95 6.28
N SER A 156 3.46 13.84 5.54
CA SER A 156 3.41 12.50 6.12
C SER A 156 4.78 12.08 6.70
N LYS A 157 5.88 12.42 6.02
CA LYS A 157 7.25 12.21 6.51
C LYS A 157 7.48 12.94 7.84
N ILE A 158 7.06 14.21 7.93
CA ILE A 158 7.22 15.03 9.14
C ILE A 158 6.47 14.40 10.32
N LEU A 159 5.25 13.91 10.10
CA LEU A 159 4.46 13.25 11.14
C LEU A 159 5.15 11.98 11.68
N LEU A 160 5.74 11.18 10.79
CA LEU A 160 6.52 9.99 11.20
C LEU A 160 7.76 10.39 11.98
N LYS A 161 8.49 11.41 11.53
CA LYS A 161 9.69 11.92 12.22
C LYS A 161 9.37 12.41 13.64
N ILE A 162 8.26 13.13 13.82
CA ILE A 162 7.78 13.57 15.14
C ILE A 162 7.54 12.38 16.08
N ASN A 163 6.94 11.31 15.55
CA ASN A 163 6.69 10.09 16.33
C ASN A 163 7.98 9.35 16.69
N GLU A 164 8.96 9.28 15.78
CA GLU A 164 10.30 8.73 16.06
C GLU A 164 11.04 9.55 17.13
N ASP A 165 10.98 10.88 17.00
CA ASP A 165 11.56 11.82 17.95
C ASP A 165 10.80 11.82 19.30
N LYS A 166 9.69 11.09 19.43
CA LYS A 166 8.84 11.02 20.64
C LYS A 166 8.32 12.40 21.07
N VAL A 167 8.12 13.31 20.12
CA VAL A 167 7.52 14.61 20.37
C VAL A 167 6.01 14.42 20.49
N SER A 168 5.42 14.84 21.61
CA SER A 168 3.97 14.66 21.82
C SER A 168 3.18 15.60 20.90
N LEU A 169 2.18 15.07 20.20
CA LEU A 169 1.21 15.86 19.46
C LEU A 169 -0.11 15.92 20.24
N GLY A 170 -0.62 17.14 20.43
CA GLY A 170 -1.96 17.38 20.94
C GLY A 170 -2.97 17.40 19.80
N LYS A 171 -4.25 17.54 20.16
CA LYS A 171 -5.36 17.57 19.20
C LYS A 171 -5.21 18.68 18.16
N LYS A 172 -4.83 19.88 18.60
CA LYS A 172 -4.67 21.05 17.71
C LYS A 172 -3.61 20.82 16.64
N GLU A 173 -2.50 20.17 16.98
CA GLU A 173 -1.43 19.90 16.00
C GLU A 173 -1.86 18.81 15.01
N LEU A 174 -2.52 17.75 15.48
CA LEU A 174 -3.09 16.73 14.58
C LEU A 174 -4.13 17.34 13.63
N ASP A 175 -4.96 18.26 14.11
CA ASP A 175 -5.89 19.01 13.28
C ASP A 175 -5.15 19.88 12.24
N ASN A 176 -4.00 20.45 12.59
CA ASN A 176 -3.15 21.19 11.65
C ASN A 176 -2.55 20.29 10.56
N PHE A 177 -2.11 19.06 10.89
CA PHE A 177 -1.66 18.08 9.89
C PHE A 177 -2.79 17.73 8.92
N ASN A 178 -3.98 17.42 9.43
CA ASN A 178 -5.15 17.14 8.60
C ASN A 178 -5.49 18.32 7.68
N LYS A 179 -5.53 19.53 8.24
CA LYS A 179 -5.81 20.75 7.48
C LYS A 179 -4.77 21.00 6.39
N SER A 180 -3.49 20.75 6.66
CA SER A 180 -2.43 20.89 5.66
C SER A 180 -2.62 19.94 4.49
N ILE A 181 -2.95 18.67 4.74
CA ILE A 181 -3.22 17.69 3.68
C ILE A 181 -4.44 18.15 2.85
N SER A 182 -5.54 18.54 3.49
CA SER A 182 -6.73 19.02 2.78
C SER A 182 -6.44 20.26 1.92
N LEU A 183 -5.63 21.21 2.41
CA LEU A 183 -5.26 22.39 1.64
C LEU A 183 -4.41 22.04 0.40
N LEU A 184 -3.50 21.08 0.51
CA LEU A 184 -2.71 20.58 -0.60
C LEU A 184 -3.60 19.87 -1.64
N GLU A 185 -4.55 19.05 -1.18
CA GLU A 185 -5.55 18.42 -2.04
C GLU A 185 -6.40 19.44 -2.81
N LEU A 186 -6.75 20.56 -2.16
CA LEU A 186 -7.45 21.70 -2.76
C LEU A 186 -6.55 22.61 -3.62
N ASN A 187 -5.35 22.16 -4.00
CA ASN A 187 -4.40 22.86 -4.87
C ASN A 187 -3.87 24.19 -4.29
N SER A 188 -3.85 24.33 -2.96
CA SER A 188 -3.15 25.44 -2.31
C SER A 188 -1.65 25.37 -2.61
N ARG A 189 -0.97 26.53 -2.62
CA ARG A 189 0.48 26.59 -2.88
C ARG A 189 1.24 25.76 -1.83
N PRO A 190 1.96 24.68 -2.22
CA PRO A 190 2.56 23.75 -1.28
C PRO A 190 3.50 24.40 -0.27
N ILE A 191 4.33 25.34 -0.74
CA ILE A 191 5.31 26.03 0.10
C ILE A 191 4.67 26.81 1.25
N ASN A 192 3.51 27.44 1.01
CA ASN A 192 2.80 28.21 2.03
C ASN A 192 2.22 27.28 3.11
N VAL A 193 1.68 26.14 2.69
CA VAL A 193 1.12 25.13 3.59
C VAL A 193 2.21 24.53 4.47
N LEU A 194 3.34 24.13 3.87
CA LEU A 194 4.49 23.59 4.59
C LEU A 194 5.08 24.61 5.59
N THR A 195 5.21 25.87 5.17
CA THR A 195 5.71 26.96 6.03
C THR A 195 4.82 27.12 7.26
N HIS A 196 3.50 27.20 7.08
CA HIS A 196 2.56 27.31 8.19
C HIS A 196 2.63 26.08 9.12
N LEU A 197 2.68 24.87 8.57
CA LEU A 197 2.77 23.64 9.36
C LEU A 197 4.04 23.61 10.23
N LEU A 198 5.21 23.87 9.63
CA LEU A 198 6.49 23.84 10.34
C LEU A 198 6.59 24.95 11.39
N LEU A 199 6.09 26.15 11.11
CA LEU A 199 6.03 27.23 12.10
C LEU A 199 5.14 26.84 13.29
N SER A 200 4.00 26.22 13.05
CA SER A 200 3.12 25.72 14.11
C SER A 200 3.79 24.66 14.99
N ILE A 201 4.71 23.86 14.44
CA ILE A 201 5.47 22.87 15.19
C ILE A 201 6.55 23.58 16.02
N LEU A 202 7.28 24.53 15.42
CA LEU A 202 8.31 25.33 16.07
C LEU A 202 7.77 26.11 17.29
N GLU A 203 6.61 26.74 17.17
CA GLU A 203 5.97 27.49 18.27
C GLU A 203 5.61 26.64 19.48
N LYS A 204 5.42 25.33 19.27
CA LYS A 204 5.11 24.40 20.35
C LYS A 204 6.37 24.00 21.11
N ASP A 205 7.47 23.72 20.41
CA ASP A 205 8.71 23.24 21.03
C ASP A 205 9.35 24.33 21.93
N GLN A 206 8.99 25.59 21.72
CA GLN A 206 9.39 26.73 22.56
C GLN A 206 8.54 26.91 23.84
N LYS A 207 7.50 26.08 24.07
CA LYS A 207 6.61 26.15 25.25
C LYS A 207 6.77 24.93 26.15
#